data_AF-A0A2L2Z5C0-F1
#
_entry.id   AF-A0A2L2Z5C0-F1
#
_cell.length_a   1.000
_cell.length_b   1.000
_cell.length_c   1.000
_cell.angle_alpha   90.00
_cell.angle_beta   90.00
_cell.angle_gamma   90.00
#
_symmetry.space_group_name_H-M   'P 1'
#
loop_
_entity.id
_entity.type
_entity.pdbx_description
1 polymer ?
#
loop_
_entity_poly.entity_id
_entity_poly.type
_entity_poly.pdbx_seq_one_letter_code
_entity_poly.pdbx_strand_id
1 'polypeptide(L)'
;FERDVQLDITHYIALIILNAPVYFTKYVQPACLPELFTKLDITSNCFGVGWGATRGTGGSDALKQAYHPVQNDHMCKRLVGDSFIPRVSCVMSN
;
A
#
# COMPACT_ATOMS: atom_id res chain seq x y z
N PHE A 1 -27.75 -11.66 -2.81
CA PHE A 1 -27.12 -11.15 -1.56
C PHE A 1 -26.17 -12.25 -1.11
N GLU A 2 -25.09 -12.46 -1.86
CA GLU A 2 -24.07 -13.45 -1.51
C GLU A 2 -23.02 -12.79 -0.60
N ARG A 3 -22.86 -13.37 0.59
CA ARG A 3 -21.89 -12.96 1.62
C ARG A 3 -20.54 -13.68 1.49
N ASP A 4 -20.23 -14.27 0.34
CA ASP A 4 -19.02 -15.08 0.14
C ASP A 4 -18.35 -14.81 -1.21
N VAL A 5 -18.14 -13.55 -1.56
CA VAL A 5 -17.11 -13.23 -2.56
C VAL A 5 -15.78 -13.28 -1.82
N GLN A 6 -15.07 -14.40 -1.96
CA GLN A 6 -13.64 -14.46 -1.62
C GLN A 6 -12.94 -13.45 -2.55
N LEU A 7 -12.65 -12.27 -2.03
CA LEU A 7 -11.94 -11.23 -2.76
C LEU A 7 -10.52 -11.73 -3.06
N ASP A 8 -10.28 -12.18 -4.29
CA ASP A 8 -8.96 -12.59 -4.75
C ASP A 8 -8.03 -11.38 -4.88
N ILE A 9 -7.36 -11.01 -3.78
CA ILE A 9 -6.49 -9.83 -3.73
C ILE A 9 -5.16 -9.97 -4.52
N THR A 10 -4.95 -11.09 -5.22
CA THR A 10 -3.65 -11.40 -5.86
C THR A 10 -3.27 -10.41 -6.97
N HIS A 11 -4.24 -9.79 -7.64
CA HIS A 11 -4.02 -8.87 -8.76
C HIS A 11 -4.78 -7.54 -8.60
N TYR A 12 -4.73 -6.95 -7.40
CA TYR A 12 -5.41 -5.69 -7.10
C TYR A 12 -4.61 -4.49 -7.63
N ILE A 13 -4.73 -4.26 -8.93
CA ILE A 13 -4.10 -3.15 -9.63
C ILE A 13 -5.03 -2.60 -10.71
N ALA A 14 -5.01 -1.28 -10.89
CA ALA A 14 -5.76 -0.58 -11.93
C ALA A 14 -4.93 0.58 -12.49
N LEU A 15 -5.19 0.94 -13.75
CA LEU A 15 -4.59 2.10 -14.41
C LEU A 15 -5.68 3.09 -14.80
N ILE A 16 -5.48 4.36 -14.47
CA ILE A 16 -6.39 5.45 -14.83
C ILE A 16 -5.67 6.33 -15.86
N ILE A 17 -6.29 6.51 -17.02
CA ILE A 17 -5.80 7.40 -18.07
C ILE A 17 -6.56 8.71 -17.95
N LEU A 18 -5.84 9.80 -17.74
CA LEU A 18 -6.43 11.13 -17.68
C LEU A 18 -6.80 11.60 -19.09
N ASN A 19 -7.88 12.36 -19.19
CA ASN A 19 -8.34 12.93 -20.47
C ASN A 19 -7.38 14.00 -21.04
N ALA A 20 -6.46 14.52 -20.23
CA ALA A 20 -5.45 15.49 -20.59
C ALA A 20 -4.17 15.28 -19.76
N PRO A 21 -2.99 15.69 -20.26
CA PRO A 21 -1.74 15.59 -19.52
C PRO A 21 -1.72 16.53 -18.31
N VAL A 22 -0.99 16.12 -17.26
CA VAL A 22 -0.77 16.92 -16.06
C VAL A 22 0.57 17.65 -16.18
N TYR A 23 0.61 18.92 -15.74
CA TYR A 23 1.85 19.69 -15.69
C TYR A 23 2.65 19.38 -14.42
N PHE A 24 3.92 19.05 -14.58
CA PHE A 24 4.82 18.81 -13.44
C PHE A 24 5.21 20.13 -12.78
N THR A 25 5.19 20.13 -11.45
CA THR A 25 5.52 21.27 -10.61
C THR A 25 6.27 20.78 -9.38
N LYS A 26 6.71 21.68 -8.50
CA LYS A 26 7.27 21.27 -7.20
C LYS A 26 6.29 20.50 -6.29
N TYR A 27 4.99 20.51 -6.60
CA TYR A 27 3.95 19.79 -5.85
C TYR A 27 3.37 18.59 -6.60
N VAL A 28 3.69 18.43 -7.88
CA VAL A 28 3.14 17.37 -8.76
C VAL A 28 4.30 16.72 -9.49
N GLN A 29 4.65 15.50 -9.06
CA GLN A 29 5.74 14.70 -9.61
C GLN A 29 5.33 13.21 -9.64
N PRO A 30 5.82 12.43 -10.60
CA PRO A 30 5.58 11.00 -10.64
C PRO A 30 6.38 10.27 -9.55
N ALA A 31 5.83 9.15 -9.04
CA ALA A 31 6.58 8.20 -8.23
C ALA A 31 7.46 7.30 -9.11
N CYS A 32 8.61 6.87 -8.59
CA CYS A 32 9.46 5.89 -9.26
C CYS A 32 8.84 4.49 -9.20
N LEU A 33 8.90 3.75 -10.31
CA LEU A 33 8.58 2.33 -10.34
C LEU A 33 9.86 1.52 -10.05
N PRO A 34 9.83 0.50 -9.18
CA PRO A 34 11.00 -0.33 -8.94
C PRO A 34 11.36 -1.18 -10.15
N GLU A 35 12.61 -1.64 -10.21
CA GLU A 35 13.04 -2.61 -11.20
C GLU A 35 12.37 -3.98 -10.97
N LEU A 36 12.25 -4.77 -12.03
CA LEU A 36 11.72 -6.13 -11.95
C LEU A 36 12.50 -6.93 -10.90
N PHE A 37 11.77 -7.67 -10.07
CA PHE A 37 12.32 -8.51 -8.99
C PHE A 37 13.03 -7.77 -7.86
N THR A 38 12.89 -6.45 -7.76
CA THR A 38 13.34 -5.69 -6.57
C THR A 38 12.67 -6.24 -5.32
N LYS A 39 13.48 -6.60 -4.31
CA LYS A 39 12.99 -7.05 -3.00
C LYS A 39 13.11 -5.93 -1.99
N LEU A 40 12.08 -5.75 -1.17
CA LEU A 40 12.14 -4.85 -0.03
C LEU A 40 13.00 -5.47 1.07
N ASP A 41 13.92 -4.70 1.64
CA ASP A 41 14.68 -5.11 2.80
C ASP A 41 13.80 -5.01 4.06
N ILE A 42 13.87 -6.01 4.94
CA ILE A 42 13.17 -6.05 6.23
C ILE A 42 13.61 -4.88 7.14
N THR A 43 14.82 -4.35 6.93
CA THR A 43 15.29 -3.14 7.63
C THR A 43 14.68 -1.85 7.09
N SER A 44 13.99 -1.89 5.95
CA SER A 44 13.36 -0.73 5.34
C SER A 44 12.07 -0.36 6.04
N ASN A 45 11.88 0.95 6.21
CA ASN A 45 10.59 1.53 6.58
C ASN A 45 9.93 2.12 5.33
N CYS A 46 8.75 1.63 5.00
CA CYS A 46 7.89 2.24 4.01
C CYS A 46 6.98 3.28 4.68
N PHE A 47 6.27 4.07 3.88
CA PHE A 47 5.26 4.97 4.39
C PHE A 47 4.02 4.94 3.50
N GLY A 48 2.85 4.99 4.14
CA GLY A 48 1.56 5.19 3.48
C GLY A 48 1.12 6.63 3.64
N VAL A 49 0.59 7.24 2.59
CA VAL A 49 0.02 8.59 2.61
C VAL A 49 -1.42 8.57 2.11
N GLY A 50 -2.28 9.40 2.70
CA GLY A 50 -3.65 9.54 2.24
C GLY A 50 -4.57 10.30 3.19
N TRP A 51 -5.84 10.35 2.81
CA TRP A 51 -6.95 10.96 3.56
C TRP A 51 -7.90 9.93 4.16
N GLY A 52 -7.42 8.70 4.36
CA GLY A 52 -8.20 7.61 4.96
C GLY A 52 -8.66 7.92 6.38
N ALA A 53 -9.63 7.14 6.87
CA ALA A 53 -10.09 7.23 8.25
C ALA A 53 -8.94 7.01 9.24
N THR A 54 -8.89 7.82 10.29
CA THR A 54 -7.85 7.76 11.32
C THR A 54 -8.46 7.66 12.70
N ARG A 55 -7.80 6.93 13.60
CA ARG A 55 -8.19 6.88 15.00
C ARG A 55 -7.60 8.10 15.73
N GLY A 56 -8.45 9.08 16.03
CA GLY A 56 -8.13 10.14 17.00
C GLY A 56 -7.27 11.30 16.51
N THR A 57 -6.91 11.39 15.22
CA THR A 57 -6.09 12.51 14.72
C THR A 57 -6.90 13.67 14.12
N GLY A 58 -8.23 13.54 13.98
CA GLY A 58 -9.13 14.60 13.51
C GLY A 58 -8.86 15.06 12.07
N GLY A 59 -9.78 15.86 11.50
CA GLY A 59 -9.63 16.57 10.21
C GLY A 59 -9.41 15.69 8.98
N SER A 60 -10.45 15.49 8.15
CA SER A 60 -10.35 14.81 6.84
C SER A 60 -9.58 15.60 5.79
N ASP A 61 -9.31 16.88 6.04
CA ASP A 61 -8.93 17.82 4.99
C ASP A 61 -7.41 17.96 4.83
N ALA A 62 -6.65 17.45 5.80
CA ALA A 62 -5.20 17.40 5.76
C ALA A 62 -4.71 16.00 5.35
N LEU A 63 -3.75 15.97 4.42
CA LEU A 63 -3.05 14.74 4.04
C LEU A 63 -2.24 14.21 5.23
N LYS A 64 -2.28 12.90 5.48
CA LYS A 64 -1.57 12.25 6.57
C LYS A 64 -0.56 11.23 6.03
N GLN A 65 0.43 10.92 6.87
CA GLN A 65 1.46 9.91 6.60
C GLN A 65 1.61 8.97 7.81
N ALA A 66 1.77 7.69 7.56
CA ALA A 66 2.10 6.68 8.56
C ALA A 66 3.31 5.85 8.10
N TYR A 67 4.18 5.50 9.04
CA TYR A 67 5.34 4.66 8.77
C TYR A 67 5.03 3.20 9.03
N HIS A 68 5.53 2.33 8.15
CA HIS A 68 5.25 0.91 8.16
C HIS A 68 6.54 0.10 7.96
N PRO A 69 7.01 -0.63 8.98
CA PRO A 69 8.16 -1.51 8.86
C PRO A 69 7.85 -2.73 7.99
N VAL A 70 8.74 -3.03 7.05
CA VAL A 70 8.63 -4.22 6.18
C VAL A 70 8.80 -5.49 7.00
N GLN A 71 7.99 -6.50 6.69
CA GLN A 71 8.04 -7.81 7.33
C GLN A 71 8.39 -8.91 6.34
N ASN A 72 8.97 -9.99 6.87
CA ASN A 72 9.18 -11.20 6.08
C ASN A 72 7.92 -12.06 6.00
N ASP A 73 7.86 -12.89 4.96
CA ASP A 73 6.74 -13.79 4.67
C ASP A 73 6.40 -14.73 5.82
N HIS A 74 7.40 -15.19 6.58
CA HIS A 74 7.17 -16.07 7.73
C HIS A 74 6.38 -15.35 8.83
N MET A 75 6.77 -14.11 9.16
CA MET A 75 6.03 -13.27 10.11
C MET A 75 4.61 -12.99 9.62
N CYS A 76 4.45 -12.69 8.34
CA CYS A 76 3.12 -12.36 7.79
C CYS A 76 2.20 -13.56 7.68
N LYS A 77 2.73 -14.74 7.31
CA LYS A 77 1.98 -16.00 7.39
C LYS A 77 1.54 -16.30 8.82
N ARG A 78 2.37 -15.98 9.83
CA ARG A 78 1.99 -16.15 11.24
C ARG A 78 0.87 -15.21 11.68
N LEU A 79 0.85 -13.97 11.18
CA LEU A 79 -0.12 -12.94 11.56
C LEU A 79 -1.44 -13.04 10.79
N VAL A 80 -1.38 -13.33 9.49
CA VAL A 80 -2.52 -13.34 8.56
C VAL A 80 -3.08 -14.75 8.35
N GLY A 81 -2.27 -15.79 8.61
CA GLY A 81 -2.67 -17.19 8.41
C GLY A 81 -2.64 -17.62 6.94
N ASP A 82 -3.45 -18.62 6.61
CA ASP A 82 -3.48 -19.25 5.27
C ASP A 82 -3.98 -18.33 4.15
N SER A 83 -4.53 -17.18 4.50
CA SER A 83 -4.91 -16.12 3.54
C SER A 83 -3.71 -15.29 3.05
N PHE A 84 -2.51 -15.50 3.59
CA PHE A 84 -1.31 -14.79 3.14
C PHE A 84 -0.85 -15.27 1.76
N ILE A 85 -0.66 -14.33 0.83
CA ILE A 85 -0.20 -14.60 -0.53
C ILE A 85 1.27 -14.14 -0.67
N PRO A 86 2.24 -15.03 -0.94
CA PRO A 86 3.66 -14.67 -1.01
C PRO A 86 4.05 -13.66 -2.11
N ARG A 87 3.11 -13.27 -2.98
CA ARG A 87 3.33 -12.24 -4.01
C ARG A 87 3.05 -10.82 -3.50
N VAL A 88 2.42 -10.67 -2.34
CA VAL A 88 2.21 -9.37 -1.70
C VAL A 88 3.27 -9.11 -0.63
N SER A 89 3.81 -7.90 -0.62
CA SER A 89 4.68 -7.45 0.48
C SER A 89 3.82 -7.07 1.68
N CYS A 90 4.29 -7.43 2.86
CA CYS A 90 3.56 -7.22 4.10
C CYS A 90 4.33 -6.26 5.01
N VAL A 91 3.59 -5.35 5.63
CA VAL A 91 4.13 -4.30 6.48
C VAL A 91 3.29 -4.20 7.75
N MET A 92 3.88 -3.77 8.85
CA MET A 92 3.14 -3.52 10.09
C MET A 92 2.80 -2.04 10.26
N SER A 93 1.63 -1.73 10.79
CA SER A 93 1.38 -0.42 11.38
C SER A 93 1.79 -0.47 12.84
N ASN A 94 2.59 0.51 13.27
CA ASN A 94 2.73 0.81 14.69
C ASN A 94 1.41 1.34 15.25
#